data_AF-A0A4Q2AK34-F1
#
_entry.id   AF-A0A4Q2AK34-F1
#
_cell.length_a   1.000
_cell.length_b   1.000
_cell.length_c   1.000
_cell.angle_alpha   90.00
_cell.angle_beta   90.00
_cell.angle_gamma   90.00
#
_symmetry.space_group_name_H-M   'P 1'
#
loop_
_entity.id
_entity.type
_entity.pdbx_description
1 polymer ?
#
loop_
_entity_poly.entity_id
_entity_poly.type
_entity_poly.pdbx_seq_one_letter_code
_entity_poly.pdbx_strand_id
1 'polypeptide(L)'
;MKEEMKTSIKTRLNLFPNIKAIVDKLDENILDSFIDDALNQAEDDGFTEKNIVMGATYLTAHFCHVASNENSNIQEQTAAVLTVKYFDRGGSDDYLIEYLRLKRALKTNTSSIRFL
;
A
#
# COMPACT_ATOMS: atom_id res chain seq x y z
N MET A 1 17.32 -12.86 -0.56
CA MET A 1 17.11 -11.40 -0.40
C MET A 1 15.77 -10.92 -0.91
N LYS A 2 15.48 -10.87 -2.22
CA LYS A 2 14.17 -10.36 -2.72
C LYS A 2 12.97 -11.16 -2.17
N GLU A 3 13.06 -12.49 -2.14
CA GLU A 3 12.01 -13.35 -1.56
C GLU A 3 11.80 -13.18 -0.04
N GLU A 4 12.87 -12.89 0.70
CA GLU A 4 12.79 -12.60 2.14
C GLU A 4 12.12 -11.23 2.39
N MET A 5 12.39 -10.25 1.52
CA MET A 5 11.72 -8.96 1.53
C MET A 5 10.23 -9.11 1.20
N LYS A 6 9.87 -9.90 0.18
CA LYS A 6 8.47 -10.19 -0.16
C LYS A 6 7.72 -10.80 1.01
N THR A 7 8.31 -11.82 1.64
CA THR A 7 7.73 -12.47 2.83
C THR A 7 7.54 -11.46 3.97
N SER A 8 8.53 -10.58 4.19
CA SER A 8 8.44 -9.53 5.20
C SER A 8 7.33 -8.53 4.89
N ILE A 9 7.17 -8.13 3.63
CA ILE A 9 6.11 -7.22 3.19
C ILE A 9 4.73 -7.86 3.39
N LYS A 10 4.51 -9.09 2.89
CA LYS A 10 3.27 -9.86 3.12
C LYS A 10 2.92 -9.92 4.61
N THR A 11 3.90 -10.23 5.46
CA THR A 11 3.72 -10.28 6.92
C THR A 11 3.27 -8.93 7.50
N ARG A 12 3.86 -7.82 7.04
CA ARG A 12 3.53 -6.48 7.52
C ARG A 12 2.16 -6.01 7.05
N LEU A 13 1.76 -6.33 5.83
CA LEU A 13 0.43 -6.00 5.30
C LEU A 13 -0.68 -6.62 6.16
N ASN A 14 -0.45 -7.81 6.71
CA ASN A 14 -1.38 -8.47 7.64
C ASN A 14 -1.53 -7.75 8.99
N LEU A 15 -0.64 -6.80 9.33
CA LEU A 15 -0.73 -5.96 10.53
C LEU A 15 -1.62 -4.74 10.32
N PHE A 16 -2.02 -4.43 9.08
CA PHE A 16 -2.88 -3.30 8.75
C PHE A 16 -4.32 -3.80 8.61
N PRO A 17 -5.23 -3.59 9.58
CA PRO A 17 -6.55 -4.23 9.57
C PRO A 17 -7.37 -3.95 8.31
N ASN A 18 -7.29 -2.71 7.79
CA ASN A 18 -8.01 -2.28 6.60
C ASN A 18 -7.45 -2.91 5.31
N ILE A 19 -6.15 -3.17 5.26
CA ILE A 19 -5.48 -3.80 4.11
C ILE A 19 -5.59 -5.30 4.18
N LYS A 20 -5.52 -5.90 5.37
CA LYS A 20 -5.64 -7.34 5.56
C LYS A 20 -6.91 -7.90 4.88
N ALA A 21 -8.06 -7.23 5.09
CA ALA A 21 -9.32 -7.63 4.45
C ALA A 21 -9.32 -7.53 2.92
N ILE A 22 -8.47 -6.68 2.34
CA ILE A 22 -8.27 -6.54 0.89
C ILE A 22 -7.31 -7.64 0.40
N VAL A 23 -6.19 -7.83 1.09
CA VAL A 23 -5.18 -8.85 0.80
C VAL A 23 -5.78 -10.25 0.83
N ASP A 24 -6.61 -10.58 1.82
CA ASP A 24 -7.30 -11.87 1.94
C ASP A 24 -8.22 -12.19 0.75
N LYS A 25 -8.58 -11.18 -0.07
CA LYS A 25 -9.47 -11.31 -1.24
C LYS A 25 -8.73 -11.19 -2.58
N LEU A 26 -7.45 -10.83 -2.58
CA LEU A 26 -6.64 -10.66 -3.79
C LEU A 26 -6.05 -12.00 -4.23
N ASP A 27 -5.93 -12.19 -5.54
CA ASP A 27 -5.14 -13.30 -6.10
C ASP A 27 -3.66 -13.13 -5.69
N GLU A 28 -3.03 -14.23 -5.29
CA GLU A 28 -1.65 -14.19 -4.79
C GLU A 28 -0.67 -13.67 -5.85
N ASN A 29 -0.88 -13.95 -7.14
CA ASN A 29 -0.02 -13.45 -8.21
C ASN A 29 -0.17 -11.93 -8.40
N ILE A 30 -1.37 -11.39 -8.17
CA ILE A 30 -1.60 -9.93 -8.21
C ILE A 30 -0.88 -9.28 -7.04
N LEU A 31 -1.00 -9.85 -5.83
CA LEU A 31 -0.29 -9.34 -4.66
C LEU A 31 1.22 -9.38 -4.85
N ASP A 32 1.76 -10.47 -5.40
CA ASP A 32 3.19 -10.60 -5.67
C ASP A 32 3.68 -9.60 -6.72
N SER A 33 2.89 -9.34 -7.76
CA SER A 33 3.19 -8.30 -8.75
C SER A 33 3.25 -6.91 -8.10
N PHE A 34 2.28 -6.57 -7.25
CA PHE A 34 2.28 -5.28 -6.55
C PHE A 34 3.47 -5.12 -5.62
N ILE A 35 3.89 -6.19 -4.94
CA ILE A 35 5.08 -6.18 -4.10
C ILE A 35 6.34 -5.96 -4.95
N ASP A 36 6.46 -6.63 -6.09
CA ASP A 36 7.59 -6.46 -7.00
C ASP A 36 7.68 -5.03 -7.54
N ASP A 37 6.56 -4.46 -7.99
CA ASP A 37 6.48 -3.08 -8.48
C ASP A 37 6.83 -2.09 -7.36
N ALA A 38 6.33 -2.31 -6.14
CA ALA A 38 6.60 -1.45 -5.00
C ALA A 38 8.08 -1.50 -4.57
N LEU A 39 8.72 -2.68 -4.63
CA LEU A 39 10.14 -2.84 -4.36
C LEU A 39 10.98 -2.09 -5.40
N ASN A 40 10.72 -2.32 -6.69
CA ASN A 40 11.46 -1.66 -7.77
C ASN A 40 11.34 -0.13 -7.66
N GLN A 41 10.12 0.37 -7.42
CA GLN A 41 9.88 1.82 -7.26
C GLN A 41 10.57 2.38 -6.01
N ALA A 42 10.60 1.64 -4.90
CA ALA A 42 11.32 2.06 -3.70
C ALA A 42 12.84 2.09 -3.93
N GLU A 43 13.41 1.13 -4.67
CA GLU A 43 14.83 1.16 -5.06
C GLU A 43 15.14 2.40 -5.90
N ASP A 44 14.34 2.66 -6.94
CA ASP A 44 14.50 3.81 -7.83
C ASP A 44 14.39 5.16 -7.07
N ASP A 45 13.57 5.20 -6.03
CA ASP A 45 13.40 6.37 -5.17
C ASP A 45 14.49 6.53 -4.09
N GLY A 46 15.48 5.62 -4.06
CA GLY A 46 16.66 5.69 -3.20
C GLY A 46 16.49 5.05 -1.84
N PHE A 47 15.46 4.21 -1.64
CA PHE A 47 15.40 3.34 -0.47
C PHE A 47 16.51 2.28 -0.56
N THR A 48 17.05 1.90 0.60
CA THR A 48 18.14 0.93 0.73
C THR A 48 17.68 -0.26 1.55
N GLU A 49 18.47 -1.33 1.63
CA GLU A 49 18.15 -2.53 2.42
C GLU A 49 17.64 -2.25 3.85
N LYS A 50 18.07 -1.14 4.46
CA LYS A 50 17.65 -0.74 5.82
C LYS A 50 16.19 -0.28 5.92
N ASN A 51 15.60 0.23 4.83
CA ASN A 51 14.28 0.88 4.85
C ASN A 51 13.39 0.53 3.64
N ILE A 52 13.89 -0.20 2.66
CA ILE A 52 13.18 -0.61 1.45
C ILE A 52 11.93 -1.42 1.78
N VAL A 53 12.00 -2.35 2.73
CA VAL A 53 10.85 -3.15 3.17
C VAL A 53 9.74 -2.23 3.70
N MET A 54 10.10 -1.18 4.45
CA MET A 54 9.11 -0.23 4.97
C MET A 54 8.48 0.58 3.84
N GLY A 55 9.29 1.17 2.95
CA GLY A 55 8.79 1.93 1.81
C GLY A 55 7.88 1.09 0.91
N ALA A 56 8.35 -0.08 0.50
CA ALA A 56 7.59 -1.01 -0.32
C ALA A 56 6.31 -1.53 0.38
N THR A 57 6.29 -1.66 1.71
CA THR A 57 5.07 -2.03 2.44
C THR A 57 3.97 -0.98 2.28
N TYR A 58 4.30 0.30 2.48
CA TYR A 58 3.33 1.38 2.32
C TYR A 58 2.88 1.54 0.87
N LEU A 59 3.80 1.39 -0.09
CA LEU A 59 3.45 1.47 -1.51
C LEU A 59 2.60 0.26 -1.97
N THR A 60 2.88 -0.95 -1.47
CA THR A 60 2.04 -2.12 -1.74
C THR A 60 0.65 -1.95 -1.14
N ALA A 61 0.56 -1.44 0.09
CA ALA A 61 -0.73 -1.14 0.72
C ALA A 61 -1.56 -0.15 -0.11
N HIS A 62 -0.91 0.87 -0.67
CA HIS A 62 -1.54 1.80 -1.61
C HIS A 62 -2.07 1.09 -2.86
N PHE A 63 -1.26 0.25 -3.51
CA PHE A 63 -1.71 -0.50 -4.70
C PHE A 63 -2.90 -1.43 -4.40
N CYS A 64 -2.86 -2.15 -3.28
CA CYS A 64 -3.99 -2.96 -2.83
C CYS A 64 -5.24 -2.11 -2.62
N HIS A 65 -5.10 -0.94 -1.98
CA HIS A 65 -6.22 -0.04 -1.73
C HIS A 65 -6.84 0.47 -3.05
N VAL A 66 -6.03 0.95 -3.99
CA VAL A 66 -6.47 1.40 -5.31
C VAL A 66 -7.18 0.29 -6.08
N ALA A 67 -6.57 -0.90 -6.17
CA ALA A 67 -7.16 -2.04 -6.88
C ALA A 67 -8.52 -2.46 -6.29
N SER A 68 -8.67 -2.39 -4.97
CA SER A 68 -9.94 -2.69 -4.30
C SER A 68 -11.03 -1.64 -4.55
N ASN A 69 -10.66 -0.37 -4.64
CA ASN A 69 -11.58 0.73 -4.92
C ASN A 69 -12.04 0.71 -6.39
N GLU A 70 -11.17 0.35 -7.34
CA GLU A 70 -11.54 0.20 -8.75
C GLU A 70 -12.42 -1.03 -9.01
N ASN A 71 -12.24 -2.12 -8.24
CA ASN A 71 -13.10 -3.31 -8.30
C ASN A 71 -14.51 -3.08 -7.73
N SER A 72 -14.79 -1.96 -7.07
CA SER A 72 -16.14 -1.61 -6.62
C SER A 72 -17.09 -1.17 -7.76
N ASN A 73 -16.58 -1.06 -8.98
CA ASN A 73 -17.37 -0.76 -10.18
C ASN A 73 -17.99 -1.99 -10.87
N ILE A 74 -17.75 -3.21 -10.37
CA ILE A 74 -18.45 -4.42 -10.84
C ILE A 74 -19.66 -4.65 -9.95
N GLN A 75 -20.83 -4.39 -10.55
CA GLN A 75 -22.18 -4.51 -10.00
C GLN A 75 -22.43 -5.82 -9.22
N GLU A 76 -22.65 -5.71 -7.91
CA GLU A 76 -23.73 -6.47 -7.27
C GLU A 76 -24.93 -5.52 -7.14
N GLN A 77 -25.98 -5.84 -7.90
CA GLN A 77 -27.28 -5.19 -7.79
C GLN A 77 -27.86 -5.47 -6.40
N THR A 78 -27.69 -4.55 -5.46
CA THR A 78 -28.53 -4.53 -4.25
C THR A 78 -29.50 -3.37 -4.37
N ALA A 79 -30.72 -3.72 -4.81
CA ALA A 79 -31.84 -2.81 -4.90
C ALA A 79 -32.23 -2.24 -3.52
N ALA A 80 -32.71 -0.99 -3.58
CA ALA A 80 -33.51 -0.30 -2.58
C ALA A 80 -32.83 0.06 -1.24
N VAL A 81 -32.34 1.29 -1.13
CA VAL A 81 -32.96 2.41 -0.37
C VAL A 81 -31.96 3.57 -0.40
N LEU A 82 -32.47 4.75 -0.76
CA LEU A 82 -31.82 6.07 -0.71
C LEU A 82 -30.59 6.14 0.22
N THR A 83 -29.41 5.91 -0.35
CA THR A 83 -28.15 6.31 0.29
C THR A 83 -27.65 7.52 -0.47
N VAL A 84 -27.77 8.71 0.12
CA VAL A 84 -27.07 9.90 -0.35
C VAL A 84 -25.58 9.63 -0.14
N LYS A 85 -24.93 9.03 -1.13
CA LYS A 85 -23.48 8.90 -1.18
C LYS A 85 -22.93 10.30 -1.43
N TYR A 86 -22.52 10.97 -0.37
CA TYR A 86 -21.55 12.04 -0.51
C TYR A 86 -20.33 11.42 -1.21
N PHE A 87 -19.82 12.08 -2.25
CA PHE A 87 -18.45 11.84 -2.71
C PHE A 87 -17.54 12.25 -1.56
N ASP A 88 -17.39 11.37 -0.58
CA ASP A 88 -16.29 11.47 0.34
C ASP A 88 -15.06 11.15 -0.50
N ARG A 89 -14.17 12.13 -0.65
CA ARG A 89 -12.77 11.83 -0.97
C ARG A 89 -12.17 11.19 0.28
N GLY A 90 -12.69 10.02 0.65
CA GLY A 90 -12.42 9.32 1.90
C GLY A 90 -10.94 9.00 1.97
N GLY A 91 -10.19 9.92 2.56
CA GLY A 91 -8.75 9.83 2.72
C GLY A 91 -8.00 10.04 1.42
N SER A 92 -7.13 11.05 1.40
CA SER A 92 -5.85 10.83 0.74
C SER A 92 -5.31 9.48 1.24
N ASP A 93 -4.91 8.57 0.36
CA ASP A 93 -4.43 7.26 0.80
C ASP A 93 -3.29 7.44 1.80
N ASP A 94 -3.58 7.17 3.09
CA ASP A 94 -2.65 7.36 4.19
C ASP A 94 -1.35 6.56 3.96
N TYR A 95 -1.44 5.45 3.22
CA TYR A 95 -0.28 4.65 2.84
C TYR A 95 0.59 5.37 1.81
N LEU A 96 -0.02 6.02 0.80
CA LEU A 96 0.74 6.85 -0.15
C LEU A 96 1.32 8.10 0.53
N ILE A 97 0.57 8.74 1.43
CA ILE A 97 1.08 9.88 2.22
C ILE A 97 2.32 9.45 3.00
N GLU A 98 2.23 8.32 3.71
CA GLU A 98 3.32 7.84 4.53
C GLU A 98 4.52 7.44 3.67
N TYR A 99 4.30 6.75 2.54
CA TYR A 99 5.36 6.48 1.56
C TYR A 99 6.09 7.77 1.12
N LEU A 100 5.35 8.81 0.75
CA LEU A 100 5.91 10.09 0.34
C LEU A 100 6.62 10.80 1.50
N ARG A 101 6.14 10.66 2.74
CA ARG A 101 6.81 11.18 3.94
C ARG A 101 8.17 10.50 4.14
N LEU A 102 8.22 9.17 4.03
CA LEU A 102 9.47 8.39 4.10
C LEU A 102 10.43 8.82 3.00
N LYS A 103 9.96 8.92 1.75
CA LYS A 103 10.75 9.37 0.60
C LYS A 103 11.35 10.77 0.82
N ARG A 104 10.57 11.71 1.39
CA ARG A 104 11.08 13.05 1.73
C ARG A 104 12.16 12.99 2.81
N ALA A 105 12.02 12.14 3.82
CA ALA A 105 13.01 11.96 4.88
C ALA A 105 14.37 11.45 4.36
N LEU A 106 14.37 10.66 3.27
CA LEU A 106 15.61 10.25 2.59
C LEU A 106 16.35 11.46 1.99
N LYS A 107 15.63 12.38 1.36
CA LYS A 107 16.21 13.56 0.69
C LYS A 107 16.79 14.57 1.68
N THR A 108 16.29 14.64 2.91
CA THR A 108 16.82 15.51 3.97
C THR A 108 18.07 14.95 4.65
N ASN A 109 18.66 13.85 4.14
CA ASN A 109 19.86 13.21 4.69
C ASN A 109 19.75 12.91 6.20
N THR A 110 18.53 12.67 6.66
CA THR A 110 18.28 12.34 8.05
C THR A 110 18.69 10.87 8.22
N SER A 111 19.78 10.64 8.96
CA SER A 111 20.37 9.31 9.19
C SER A 111 19.42 8.30 9.84
N SER A 112 18.24 8.75 10.27
CA SER A 112 17.11 7.95 10.69
C SER A 112 15.81 8.54 10.19
N ILE A 113 14.90 7.68 9.72
CA ILE A 113 13.50 8.05 9.49
C ILE A 113 12.91 8.36 10.86
N ARG A 114 12.61 9.64 11.11
CA ARG A 114 11.97 10.08 12.36
C ARG A 114 10.45 10.00 12.19
N PHE A 115 9.79 9.40 13.17
CA PHE A 115 8.34 9.52 13.34
C PHE A 115 8.10 10.82 14.13
N LEU A 116 7.21 11.69 13.62
CA LEU A 116 6.71 12.85 14.35
C LEU A 116 5.55 12.40 15.24
#